data_AF-A0A971GPT5-F1
#
_entry.id   AF-A0A971GPT5-F1
#
_cell.length_a   1.000
_cell.length_b   1.000
_cell.length_c   1.000
_cell.angle_alpha   90.00
_cell.angle_beta   90.00
_cell.angle_gamma   90.00
#
_symmetry.space_group_name_H-M   'P 1'
#
loop_
_entity.id
_entity.type
_entity.pdbx_description
1 polymer ?
#
loop_
_entity_poly.entity_id
_entity_poly.type
_entity_poly.pdbx_seq_one_letter_code
_entity_poly.pdbx_strand_id
1 'polypeptide(L)'
;MSDFTSLLTIFGTSFLIALSGAMMPGPLLTATISESSSRGAHAGPLMIAGHAILELLLVVSLLSGFAAFLQKPGVFVLTALAGSGILIYMAAGMLSSLSSLTLAQQPGAAHRNHLLLSGILMSLANPYWIMWWATIGMG
;
A
#
# COMPACT_ATOMS: atom_id res chain seq x y z
N MET A 1 -5.86 35.22 17.28
CA MET A 1 -5.21 34.13 18.06
C MET A 1 -5.90 32.79 17.86
N SER A 2 -7.20 32.74 17.60
CA SER A 2 -7.96 31.53 17.20
C SER A 2 -7.42 30.82 15.95
N ASP A 3 -7.00 31.59 14.94
CA ASP A 3 -6.71 31.04 13.62
C ASP A 3 -5.37 30.29 13.59
N PHE A 4 -4.35 30.81 14.28
CA PHE A 4 -3.06 30.15 14.42
C PHE A 4 -3.19 28.82 15.18
N THR A 5 -3.94 28.80 16.28
CA THR A 5 -4.23 27.56 17.01
C THR A 5 -5.00 26.56 16.14
N SER A 6 -5.93 27.03 15.30
CA SER A 6 -6.68 26.18 14.38
C SER A 6 -5.76 25.54 13.32
N LEU A 7 -4.87 26.33 12.69
CA LEU A 7 -3.89 25.81 11.74
C LEU A 7 -2.95 24.80 12.37
N LEU A 8 -2.44 25.08 13.58
CA LEU A 8 -1.59 24.16 14.31
C LEU A 8 -2.33 22.86 14.66
N THR A 9 -3.61 22.97 15.02
CA THR A 9 -4.46 21.81 15.32
C THR A 9 -4.67 20.96 14.07
N ILE A 10 -5.03 21.56 12.93
CA ILE A 10 -5.22 20.83 11.66
C ILE A 10 -3.92 20.18 11.21
N PHE A 11 -2.78 20.88 11.29
CA PHE A 11 -1.48 20.33 10.98
C PHE A 11 -1.14 19.14 11.89
N GLY A 12 -1.29 19.31 13.21
CA GLY A 12 -1.00 18.27 14.18
C GLY A 12 -1.87 17.03 14.01
N THR A 13 -3.18 17.21 13.85
CA THR A 13 -4.11 16.09 13.68
C THR A 13 -3.90 15.37 12.35
N SER A 14 -3.77 16.10 11.24
CA SER A 14 -3.51 15.50 9.92
C SER A 14 -2.17 14.77 9.87
N PHE A 15 -1.12 15.34 10.44
CA PHE A 15 0.19 14.71 10.54
C PHE A 15 0.13 13.43 11.38
N LEU A 16 -0.50 13.45 12.55
CA LEU A 16 -0.62 12.26 13.41
C LEU A 16 -1.42 11.15 12.74
N ILE A 17 -2.52 11.48 12.05
CA ILE A 17 -3.32 10.51 11.31
C ILE A 17 -2.49 9.88 10.18
N ALA A 18 -1.83 10.70 9.36
CA ALA A 18 -0.99 10.21 8.26
C ALA A 18 0.21 9.39 8.75
N LEU A 19 0.88 9.85 9.81
CA LEU A 19 2.01 9.14 10.42
C LEU A 19 1.58 7.80 11.00
N SER A 20 0.41 7.72 11.64
CA SER A 20 -0.11 6.46 12.17
C SER A 20 -0.30 5.41 11.08
N GLY A 21 -0.81 5.82 9.91
CA GLY A 21 -0.94 4.94 8.75
C GLY A 21 0.42 4.53 8.18
N ALA A 22 1.36 5.47 8.08
CA ALA A 22 2.70 5.20 7.55
C ALA A 22 3.54 4.28 8.45
N MET A 23 3.36 4.35 9.78
CA MET A 23 4.09 3.53 10.75
C MET A 23 3.50 2.14 10.97
N MET A 24 2.32 1.85 10.40
CA MET A 24 1.67 0.57 10.65
C MET A 24 2.47 -0.59 10.01
N PRO A 25 2.75 -1.69 10.74
CA PRO A 25 3.50 -2.82 10.19
C PRO A 25 2.81 -3.43 8.97
N GLY A 26 3.56 -3.58 7.88
CA GLY A 26 3.06 -4.17 6.63
C GLY A 26 4.10 -4.19 5.50
N PRO A 27 3.76 -4.77 4.33
CA PRO A 27 4.69 -4.97 3.23
C PRO A 27 5.36 -3.68 2.74
N LEU A 28 4.60 -2.58 2.67
CA LEU A 28 5.12 -1.28 2.23
C LEU A 28 6.18 -0.74 3.20
N LEU A 29 5.94 -0.80 4.51
CA LEU A 29 6.90 -0.35 5.52
C LEU A 29 8.14 -1.25 5.53
N THR A 30 7.97 -2.57 5.51
CA THR A 30 9.09 -3.53 5.46
C THR A 30 9.96 -3.34 4.23
N ALA A 31 9.34 -3.20 3.05
CA ALA A 31 10.06 -2.93 1.81
C ALA A 31 10.77 -1.58 1.84
N THR A 32 10.12 -0.54 2.40
CA THR A 32 10.72 0.79 2.52
C THR A 32 11.95 0.78 3.42
N ILE A 33 11.92 0.05 4.55
CA ILE A 33 13.08 -0.11 5.44
C ILE A 33 14.21 -0.87 4.72
N SER A 34 13.89 -1.97 4.05
CA SER A 34 14.87 -2.79 3.33
C SER A 34 15.55 -2.03 2.19
N GLU A 35 14.77 -1.32 1.36
CA GLU A 35 15.28 -0.51 0.25
C GLU A 35 16.03 0.73 0.75
N SER A 36 15.60 1.35 1.86
CA SER A 36 16.32 2.48 2.46
C SER A 36 17.65 2.06 3.08
N SER A 37 17.74 0.84 3.62
CA SER A 37 19.00 0.30 4.14
C SER A 37 19.99 -0.05 3.02
N SER A 38 19.52 -0.40 1.82
CA SER A 38 20.39 -0.81 0.71
C SER A 38 20.73 0.35 -0.24
N ARG A 39 19.79 1.25 -0.52
CA ARG A 39 19.93 2.37 -1.46
C ARG A 39 20.07 3.72 -0.75
N GLY A 40 19.85 3.80 0.56
CA GLY A 40 19.93 5.04 1.33
C GLY A 40 18.60 5.80 1.39
N ALA A 41 18.63 6.98 2.03
CA ALA A 41 17.42 7.72 2.42
C ALA A 41 16.48 8.12 1.26
N HIS A 42 16.99 8.19 0.03
CA HIS A 42 16.18 8.53 -1.15
C HIS A 42 15.15 7.44 -1.52
N ALA A 43 15.33 6.21 -1.05
CA ALA A 43 14.39 5.12 -1.31
C ALA A 43 13.01 5.39 -0.71
N GLY A 44 12.95 5.98 0.48
CA GLY A 44 11.69 6.34 1.15
C GLY A 44 10.78 7.23 0.29
N PRO A 45 11.23 8.44 -0.12
CA PRO A 45 10.44 9.32 -0.97
C PRO A 45 9.98 8.68 -2.28
N LEU A 46 10.83 7.87 -2.93
CA LEU A 46 10.47 7.20 -4.18
C LEU A 46 9.43 6.09 -3.99
N MET A 47 9.51 5.33 -2.88
CA MET A 47 8.50 4.32 -2.53
C MET A 47 7.14 4.99 -2.24
N ILE A 48 7.16 6.07 -1.46
CA ILE A 48 5.95 6.83 -1.11
C ILE A 48 5.35 7.51 -2.33
N ALA A 49 6.15 7.98 -3.29
CA ALA A 49 5.64 8.52 -4.55
C ALA A 49 4.84 7.46 -5.33
N GLY A 50 5.28 6.20 -5.32
CA GLY A 50 4.52 5.09 -5.90
C GLY A 50 3.18 4.87 -5.20
N HIS A 51 3.19 4.87 -3.87
CA HIS A 51 1.98 4.81 -3.05
C HIS A 51 1.01 5.96 -3.36
N ALA A 52 1.51 7.20 -3.40
CA ALA A 52 0.71 8.40 -3.64
C ALA A 52 0.05 8.39 -5.04
N ILE A 53 0.73 7.86 -6.07
CA ILE A 53 0.13 7.67 -7.40
C ILE A 53 -1.08 6.74 -7.31
N LEU A 54 -0.95 5.64 -6.58
CA LEU A 54 -2.02 4.67 -6.41
C LEU A 54 -3.20 5.25 -5.63
N GLU A 55 -2.94 6.03 -4.57
CA GLU A 55 -3.98 6.76 -3.83
C GLU A 55 -4.70 7.77 -4.72
N LEU A 56 -3.96 8.55 -5.51
CA LEU A 56 -4.53 9.53 -6.44
C LEU A 56 -5.45 8.84 -7.47
N LEU A 57 -5.00 7.72 -8.05
CA LEU A 57 -5.81 6.93 -8.98
C LEU A 57 -7.09 6.42 -8.33
N LEU A 58 -7.02 5.94 -7.09
CA LEU A 58 -8.21 5.49 -6.36
C LEU A 58 -9.18 6.66 -6.12
N VAL A 59 -8.70 7.79 -5.61
CA VAL A 59 -9.52 8.98 -5.35
C VAL A 59 -10.21 9.46 -6.63
N VAL A 60 -9.46 9.61 -7.73
CA VAL A 60 -10.03 10.01 -9.02
C VAL A 60 -11.09 9.01 -9.50
N SER A 61 -10.83 7.70 -9.34
CA SER A 61 -11.80 6.66 -9.70
C SER A 61 -13.07 6.76 -8.86
N LEU A 62 -12.96 6.95 -7.54
CA LEU A 62 -14.12 7.12 -6.66
C LEU A 62 -14.93 8.37 -7.01
N LEU A 63 -14.26 9.52 -7.22
CA LEU A 63 -14.90 10.78 -7.59
C LEU A 63 -15.60 10.71 -8.96
N SER A 64 -15.14 9.86 -9.88
CA SER A 64 -15.79 9.64 -11.17
C SER A 64 -17.11 8.84 -11.08
N GLY A 65 -17.50 8.38 -9.90
CA GLY A 65 -18.70 7.57 -9.69
C GLY A 65 -18.49 6.07 -9.85
N PHE A 66 -17.23 5.61 -9.95
CA PHE A 66 -16.88 4.19 -10.11
C PHE A 66 -17.35 3.33 -8.93
N ALA A 67 -17.56 3.93 -7.75
CA ALA A 67 -18.14 3.27 -6.59
C ALA A 67 -19.52 2.64 -6.90
N ALA A 68 -20.40 3.36 -7.61
CA ALA A 68 -21.73 2.85 -7.99
C ALA A 68 -21.65 1.69 -9.01
N PHE A 69 -20.59 1.65 -9.82
CA PHE A 69 -20.33 0.55 -10.74
C PHE A 69 -19.89 -0.71 -9.98
N LEU A 70 -18.99 -0.57 -9.00
CA LEU A 70 -18.51 -1.68 -8.17
C LEU A 70 -19.60 -2.31 -7.29
N GLN A 71 -20.62 -1.55 -6.90
CA GLN A 71 -21.75 -2.05 -6.10
C GLN A 71 -22.76 -2.89 -6.91
N LYS A 72 -22.65 -2.96 -8.24
CA LYS A 72 -23.53 -3.83 -9.04
C LYS A 72 -23.29 -5.30 -8.65
N PRO A 73 -24.34 -6.10 -8.38
CA PRO A 73 -24.18 -7.46 -7.85
C PRO A 73 -23.22 -8.34 -8.67
N GLY A 74 -23.32 -8.30 -9.99
CA GLY A 74 -22.42 -9.07 -10.86
C GLY A 74 -20.97 -8.61 -10.84
N VAL A 75 -20.73 -7.30 -10.75
CA VAL A 75 -19.37 -6.73 -10.68
C VAL A 75 -18.73 -7.06 -9.35
N PHE A 76 -19.46 -6.88 -8.24
CA PHE A 76 -19.01 -7.22 -6.90
C PHE A 76 -18.63 -8.70 -6.76
N VAL A 77 -19.48 -9.61 -7.24
CA VAL A 77 -19.19 -11.05 -7.17
C VAL A 77 -17.95 -11.40 -8.01
N LEU A 78 -17.83 -10.83 -9.21
CA LEU A 78 -16.67 -11.08 -10.06
C LEU A 78 -15.37 -10.59 -9.42
N THR A 79 -15.36 -9.37 -8.86
CA THR A 79 -14.17 -8.80 -8.20
C THR A 79 -13.83 -9.55 -6.91
N ALA A 80 -14.82 -9.96 -6.13
CA ALA A 80 -14.62 -10.76 -4.92
C ALA A 80 -14.00 -12.13 -5.24
N LEU A 81 -14.52 -12.84 -6.26
CA LEU A 81 -13.98 -14.13 -6.69
C LEU A 81 -12.57 -13.99 -7.28
N ALA A 82 -12.33 -12.97 -8.11
CA ALA A 82 -11.01 -12.69 -8.67
C ALA A 82 -9.99 -12.39 -7.57
N GLY A 83 -10.35 -11.52 -6.61
CA GLY A 83 -9.51 -11.21 -5.45
C GLY A 83 -9.21 -12.44 -4.60
N SER A 84 -10.22 -13.26 -4.31
CA SER A 84 -10.03 -14.53 -3.59
C SER A 84 -9.09 -15.49 -4.31
N GLY A 85 -9.24 -15.65 -5.63
CA GLY A 85 -8.34 -16.49 -6.44
C GLY A 85 -6.88 -16.02 -6.39
N ILE A 86 -6.65 -14.71 -6.50
CA ILE A 86 -5.31 -14.13 -6.36
C ILE A 86 -4.74 -14.39 -4.97
N LEU A 87 -5.53 -14.22 -3.90
CA LEU A 87 -5.09 -14.47 -2.54
C LEU A 87 -4.72 -15.94 -2.31
N ILE A 88 -5.51 -16.88 -2.84
CA ILE A 88 -5.20 -18.32 -2.77
C ILE A 88 -3.90 -18.64 -3.53
N TYR A 89 -3.74 -18.07 -4.73
CA TYR A 89 -2.52 -18.23 -5.52
C TYR A 89 -1.28 -17.72 -4.77
N MET A 90 -1.38 -16.53 -4.15
CA MET A 90 -0.30 -15.97 -3.33
C MET A 90 0.01 -16.86 -2.12
N ALA A 91 -1.02 -17.35 -1.41
CA ALA A 91 -0.84 -18.25 -0.27
C ALA A 91 -0.12 -19.55 -0.68
N ALA A 92 -0.51 -20.15 -1.80
CA ALA A 92 0.14 -21.35 -2.34
C ALA A 92 1.62 -21.07 -2.70
N GLY A 93 1.90 -19.93 -3.36
CA GLY A 93 3.26 -19.52 -3.71
C GLY A 93 4.16 -19.31 -2.49
N MET A 94 3.62 -18.73 -1.40
CA MET A 94 4.34 -18.57 -0.14
C MET A 94 4.66 -19.93 0.49
N LEU A 95 3.68 -20.84 0.55
CA LEU A 95 3.86 -22.19 1.09
C LEU A 95 4.87 -23.01 0.28
N SER A 96 4.86 -22.92 -1.05
CA SER A 96 5.83 -23.61 -1.91
C SER A 96 7.25 -23.03 -1.80
N SER A 97 7.37 -21.75 -1.48
CA SER A 97 8.68 -21.11 -1.31
C SER A 97 9.40 -21.55 -0.03
N LEU A 98 8.68 -22.13 0.93
CA LEU A 98 9.26 -22.65 2.18
C LEU A 98 10.27 -23.77 1.93
N SER A 99 10.04 -24.63 0.93
CA SER A 99 10.94 -25.76 0.64
C SER A 99 12.27 -25.34 0.00
N SER A 100 12.38 -24.10 -0.49
CA SER A 100 13.60 -23.55 -1.10
C SER A 100 14.30 -22.49 -0.23
N LEU A 101 13.89 -22.34 1.03
CA LEU A 101 14.52 -21.40 1.97
C LEU A 101 15.90 -21.93 2.41
N THR A 102 16.91 -21.67 1.60
CA THR A 102 18.31 -21.80 2.01
C THR A 102 18.81 -20.46 2.55
N LEU A 103 19.45 -20.44 3.73
CA LEU A 103 20.26 -19.30 4.18
C LEU A 103 21.55 -19.21 3.35
N ALA A 104 21.40 -18.98 2.06
CA ALA A 104 22.48 -18.47 1.24
C ALA A 104 22.27 -16.96 1.17
N GLN A 105 23.26 -16.19 1.61
CA GLN A 105 23.41 -14.82 1.14
C GLN A 105 23.67 -14.91 -0.37
N GLN A 106 22.61 -15.05 -1.14
CA GLN A 106 22.71 -14.76 -2.56
C GLN A 106 23.12 -13.29 -2.64
N PRO A 107 24.22 -12.94 -3.33
CA PRO A 107 24.51 -11.55 -3.63
C PRO A 107 23.25 -11.04 -4.29
N GLY A 108 22.56 -10.13 -3.59
CA GLY A 108 21.19 -9.77 -3.89
C GLY A 108 21.12 -9.53 -5.38
N ALA A 109 20.33 -10.36 -6.08
CA ALA A 109 19.99 -10.05 -7.46
C ALA A 109 19.45 -8.64 -7.36
N ALA A 110 20.24 -7.68 -7.84
CA ALA A 110 19.85 -6.30 -7.96
C ALA A 110 18.79 -6.30 -9.05
N HIS A 111 17.61 -6.86 -8.73
CA HIS A 111 16.40 -6.54 -9.41
C HIS A 111 16.37 -5.03 -9.29
N ARG A 112 16.62 -4.38 -10.42
CA ARG A 112 16.33 -2.97 -10.67
C ARG A 112 14.80 -2.81 -10.59
N ASN A 113 14.20 -3.27 -9.50
CA ASN A 113 12.84 -2.96 -9.17
C ASN A 113 12.82 -1.45 -9.00
N HIS A 114 12.04 -0.82 -9.86
CA HIS A 114 11.75 0.59 -9.76
C HIS A 114 11.10 0.79 -8.39
N LEU A 115 11.70 1.65 -7.56
CA LEU A 115 11.22 1.95 -6.21
C LEU A 115 9.77 2.45 -6.24
N LEU A 116 9.40 3.20 -7.28
CA LEU A 116 8.02 3.60 -7.56
C LEU A 116 7.08 2.40 -7.74
N LEU A 117 7.45 1.44 -8.59
CA LEU A 117 6.64 0.25 -8.82
C LEU A 117 6.56 -0.62 -7.56
N SER A 118 7.66 -0.70 -6.82
CA SER A 118 7.69 -1.41 -5.53
C SER A 118 6.75 -0.76 -4.52
N GLY A 119 6.71 0.58 -4.47
CA GLY A 119 5.74 1.34 -3.69
C GLY A 119 4.29 0.99 -4.04
N ILE A 120 3.95 0.95 -5.33
CA ILE A 120 2.62 0.57 -5.83
C ILE A 120 2.26 -0.86 -5.42
N LEU A 121 3.12 -1.82 -5.75
CA LEU A 121 2.86 -3.25 -5.52
C LEU A 121 2.75 -3.59 -4.04
N MET A 122 3.65 -3.05 -3.21
CA MET A 122 3.63 -3.28 -1.77
C MET A 122 2.44 -2.60 -1.09
N SER A 123 1.91 -1.52 -1.67
CA SER A 123 0.67 -0.88 -1.21
C SER A 123 -0.56 -1.72 -1.53
N LEU A 124 -0.65 -2.28 -2.75
CA LEU A 124 -1.73 -3.20 -3.14
C LEU A 124 -1.73 -4.48 -2.28
N ALA A 125 -0.54 -4.97 -1.94
CA ALA A 125 -0.38 -6.13 -1.07
C ALA A 125 -0.61 -5.80 0.42
N ASN A 126 -0.80 -4.53 0.80
CA ASN A 126 -0.99 -4.13 2.18
C ASN A 126 -2.48 -4.23 2.59
N PRO A 127 -2.87 -5.20 3.44
CA PRO A 127 -4.27 -5.37 3.83
C PRO A 127 -4.82 -4.14 4.58
N TYR A 128 -3.96 -3.38 5.26
CA TYR A 128 -4.41 -2.17 5.96
C TYR A 128 -4.84 -1.07 5.02
N TRP A 129 -4.16 -0.90 3.88
CA TRP A 129 -4.57 0.11 2.92
C TRP A 129 -5.99 -0.17 2.41
N ILE A 130 -6.29 -1.45 2.15
CA ILE A 130 -7.62 -1.93 1.79
C ILE A 130 -8.62 -1.68 2.93
N MET A 131 -8.29 -2.07 4.16
CA MET A 131 -9.16 -1.91 5.33
C MET A 131 -9.43 -0.43 5.65
N TRP A 132 -8.44 0.46 5.50
CA TRP A 132 -8.56 1.89 5.74
C TRP A 132 -9.53 2.54 4.76
N TRP A 133 -9.39 2.25 3.46
CA TRP A 133 -10.35 2.75 2.47
C TRP A 133 -11.73 2.13 2.63
N ALA A 134 -11.80 0.86 3.04
CA ALA A 134 -13.08 0.19 3.28
C ALA A 134 -13.87 0.77 4.47
N THR A 135 -13.18 1.34 5.45
CA THR A 135 -13.80 1.81 6.70
C THR A 135 -13.85 3.33 6.80
N ILE A 136 -12.72 4.01 6.62
CA ILE A 136 -12.59 5.46 6.75
C ILE A 136 -12.81 6.15 5.40
N GLY A 137 -12.23 5.59 4.32
CA GLY A 137 -12.25 6.24 3.00
C GLY A 137 -13.59 6.18 2.25
N MET A 138 -14.47 5.24 2.60
CA MET A 138 -15.83 5.11 2.05
C MET A 138 -16.94 5.57 3.02
N GLY A 139 -16.58 6.00 4.23
CA GLY A 139 -17.50 6.42 5.29
C GLY A 139 -17.90 7.89 5.23
#